data_AF-A0A0C9U1B5-F1
#
_entry.id   AF-A0A0C9U1B5-F1
#
_cell.length_a   1.000
_cell.length_b   1.000
_cell.length_c   1.000
_cell.angle_alpha   90.00
_cell.angle_beta   90.00
_cell.angle_gamma   90.00
#
_symmetry.space_group_name_H-M   'P 1'
#
loop_
_entity.id
_entity.type
_entity.pdbx_description
1 polymer ?
#
loop_
_entity_poly.entity_id
_entity_poly.type
_entity_poly.pdbx_seq_one_letter_code
_entity_poly.pdbx_strand_id
1 'polypeptide(L)'
;MVIGLVDQEDGWDGPKYVAEHVYGIEYMVGSQLINDITGWDGQKAFNLMSLSLPKEGEVESAEQKQAREIVEACLQKSFGFKLAHGLILRVFGDTLGSLWRMHEGSDNVPGTYAHWLRHATVYWNQDGIPPTLEFKVIEPFKRGPLLRER
;
A
#
# COMPACT_ATOMS: atom_id res chain seq x y z
N MET A 1 0.15 3.97 22.20
CA MET A 1 1.57 4.14 22.62
C MET A 1 2.12 2.85 23.24
N VAL A 2 1.77 1.67 22.70
CA VAL A 2 2.08 0.36 23.32
C VAL A 2 3.46 -0.15 22.91
N ILE A 3 3.80 -0.01 21.62
CA ILE A 3 5.04 -0.53 21.03
C ILE A 3 6.31 0.25 21.44
N GLY A 4 6.16 1.44 22.02
CA GLY A 4 7.27 2.23 22.56
C GLY A 4 7.25 2.33 24.09
N LEU A 5 6.53 1.43 24.77
CA LEU A 5 6.37 1.39 26.22
C LEU A 5 7.22 0.27 26.81
N VAL A 6 7.79 0.50 27.99
CA VAL A 6 8.26 -0.57 28.89
C VAL A 6 7.43 -0.54 30.17
N ASP A 7 6.78 -1.66 30.47
CA ASP A 7 5.99 -1.90 31.67
C ASP A 7 6.62 -3.05 32.46
N GLN A 8 7.33 -2.71 33.54
CA GLN A 8 8.05 -3.70 34.35
C GLN A 8 7.11 -4.55 35.22
N GLU A 9 5.93 -4.02 35.57
CA GLU A 9 4.98 -4.74 36.42
C GLU A 9 4.37 -5.92 35.67
N ASP A 10 4.04 -5.70 34.39
CA ASP A 10 3.48 -6.72 33.50
C ASP A 10 4.53 -7.42 32.62
N GLY A 11 5.81 -7.10 32.80
CA GLY A 11 6.93 -7.70 32.04
C GLY A 11 6.93 -7.38 30.54
N TRP A 12 6.32 -6.27 30.14
CA TRP A 12 6.22 -5.85 28.73
C TRP A 12 7.38 -4.93 28.32
N ASP A 13 8.06 -5.30 27.24
CA ASP A 13 9.07 -4.48 26.57
C ASP A 13 8.68 -4.32 25.08
N GLY A 14 7.98 -3.23 24.79
CA GLY A 14 7.50 -2.92 23.44
C GLY A 14 8.62 -2.76 22.41
N PRO A 15 9.65 -1.92 22.66
CA PRO A 15 10.77 -1.77 21.73
C PRO A 15 11.48 -3.08 21.41
N LYS A 16 11.72 -3.93 22.41
CA LYS A 16 12.32 -5.25 22.20
C LYS A 16 11.40 -6.16 21.40
N TYR A 17 10.11 -6.20 21.75
CA TYR A 17 9.13 -7.01 21.01
C TYR A 17 9.07 -6.64 19.52
N VAL A 18 9.06 -5.34 19.20
CA VAL A 18 9.09 -4.89 17.80
C VAL A 18 10.37 -5.34 17.10
N ALA A 19 11.52 -5.16 17.74
CA ALA A 19 12.81 -5.53 17.17
C ALA A 19 12.93 -7.04 16.86
N GLU A 20 12.37 -7.89 17.71
CA GLU A 20 12.58 -9.35 17.65
C GLU A 20 11.41 -10.12 17.03
N HIS A 21 10.19 -9.56 17.02
CA HIS A 21 8.98 -10.33 16.73
C HIS A 21 8.01 -9.67 15.73
N VAL A 22 8.27 -8.45 15.27
CA VAL A 22 7.41 -7.79 14.28
C VAL A 22 8.00 -7.91 12.89
N TYR A 23 7.21 -8.48 11.98
CA TYR A 23 7.48 -8.41 10.55
C TYR A 23 7.02 -7.05 10.00
N GLY A 24 7.97 -6.24 9.55
CA GLY A 24 7.70 -4.91 9.00
C GLY A 24 8.01 -4.86 7.52
N ILE A 25 7.09 -4.32 6.72
CA ILE A 25 7.32 -4.06 5.30
C ILE A 25 7.74 -2.60 5.08
N GLU A 26 8.54 -2.35 4.06
CA GLU A 26 8.81 -0.99 3.61
C GLU A 26 7.49 -0.34 3.17
N TYR A 27 7.16 0.81 3.75
CA TYR A 27 5.83 1.39 3.68
C TYR A 27 5.46 1.87 2.27
N MET A 28 6.41 2.51 1.58
CA MET A 28 6.19 3.08 0.27
C MET A 28 5.94 1.98 -0.77
N VAL A 29 6.83 0.99 -0.81
CA VAL A 29 6.73 -0.16 -1.72
C VAL A 29 5.59 -1.08 -1.33
N GLY A 30 5.40 -1.32 -0.04
CA GLY A 30 4.45 -2.30 0.48
C GLY A 30 2.99 -1.84 0.52
N SER A 31 2.72 -0.53 0.39
CA SER A 31 1.35 0.00 0.50
C SER A 31 1.02 1.22 -0.36
N GLN A 32 2.01 1.99 -0.83
CA GLN A 32 1.79 3.27 -1.54
C GLN A 32 2.27 3.25 -2.99
N LEU A 33 2.63 2.08 -3.53
CA LEU A 33 3.41 2.00 -4.77
C LEU A 33 2.76 2.68 -5.98
N ILE A 34 1.43 2.59 -6.14
CA ILE A 34 0.73 3.33 -7.21
C ILE A 34 0.88 4.84 -7.01
N ASN A 35 0.69 5.33 -5.77
CA ASN A 35 0.81 6.75 -5.48
C ASN A 35 2.24 7.24 -5.72
N ASP A 36 3.25 6.44 -5.37
CA ASP A 36 4.65 6.78 -5.64
C ASP A 36 4.94 6.89 -7.15
N ILE A 37 4.55 5.86 -7.93
CA ILE A 37 4.75 5.82 -9.38
C ILE A 37 4.01 6.95 -10.10
N THR A 38 2.82 7.34 -9.62
CA THR A 38 2.05 8.43 -10.22
C THR A 38 2.38 9.80 -9.66
N GLY A 39 3.33 9.91 -8.73
CA GLY A 39 3.72 11.18 -8.12
C GLY A 39 2.59 11.81 -7.28
N TRP A 40 1.80 10.97 -6.62
CA TRP A 40 0.63 11.32 -5.83
C TRP A 40 -0.50 12.00 -6.61
N ASP A 41 -0.49 11.89 -7.94
CA ASP A 41 -1.58 12.32 -8.81
C ASP A 41 -2.63 11.20 -8.94
N GLY A 42 -3.74 11.36 -8.22
CA GLY A 42 -4.85 10.41 -8.25
C GLY A 42 -5.59 10.38 -9.57
N GLN A 43 -5.71 11.52 -10.28
CA GLN A 43 -6.37 11.56 -11.58
C GLN A 43 -5.56 10.81 -12.63
N LYS A 44 -4.24 10.99 -12.63
CA LYS A 44 -3.32 10.21 -13.46
C LYS A 44 -3.45 8.71 -13.17
N ALA A 45 -3.44 8.32 -11.89
CA ALA A 45 -3.63 6.94 -11.50
C ALA A 45 -4.96 6.36 -12.00
N PHE A 46 -6.05 7.11 -11.85
CA PHE A 46 -7.38 6.71 -12.31
C PHE A 46 -7.43 6.54 -13.83
N ASN A 47 -6.86 7.49 -14.59
CA ASN A 47 -6.81 7.44 -16.04
C ASN A 47 -6.03 6.22 -16.53
N LEU A 48 -4.85 5.96 -15.95
CA LEU A 48 -4.01 4.80 -16.30
C LEU A 48 -4.73 3.48 -16.00
N MET A 49 -5.36 3.37 -14.83
CA MET A 49 -6.10 2.16 -14.45
C MET A 49 -7.37 1.95 -15.29
N SER A 50 -7.93 3.02 -15.86
CA SER A 50 -9.11 2.98 -16.73
C SER A 50 -8.80 2.63 -18.19
N LEU A 51 -7.52 2.58 -18.59
CA LEU A 51 -7.16 2.21 -19.96
C LEU A 51 -7.56 0.76 -20.26
N SER A 52 -8.07 0.53 -21.47
CA SER A 52 -8.23 -0.81 -22.00
C SER A 52 -6.86 -1.43 -22.30
N LEU A 53 -6.74 -2.73 -22.05
CA LEU A 53 -5.62 -3.54 -22.52
C LEU A 53 -5.55 -3.50 -24.06
N PRO A 54 -4.34 -3.49 -24.66
CA PRO A 54 -4.21 -3.58 -26.11
C PRO A 54 -4.84 -4.87 -26.62
N LYS A 55 -5.50 -4.81 -27.78
CA LYS A 55 -6.03 -6.02 -28.43
C LYS A 55 -4.91 -6.81 -29.07
N GLU A 56 -5.23 -8.03 -29.46
CA GLU A 56 -4.30 -8.88 -30.21
C GLU A 56 -3.82 -8.15 -31.49
N GLY A 57 -2.50 -8.04 -31.64
CA GLY A 57 -1.85 -7.34 -32.77
C GLY A 57 -1.74 -5.82 -32.62
N GLU A 58 -2.30 -5.21 -31.58
CA GLU A 58 -2.11 -3.78 -31.29
C GLU A 58 -0.79 -3.55 -30.54
N VAL A 59 -0.13 -2.43 -30.85
CA VAL A 59 1.07 -1.99 -30.15
C VAL A 59 0.66 -1.21 -28.91
N GLU A 60 1.27 -1.54 -27.77
CA GLU A 60 1.08 -0.84 -26.50
C GLU A 60 1.46 0.64 -26.61
N SER A 61 0.58 1.55 -26.17
CA SER A 61 0.89 2.98 -26.03
C SER A 61 1.82 3.24 -24.85
N ALA A 62 2.41 4.45 -24.78
CA ALA A 62 3.26 4.82 -23.65
C ALA A 62 2.50 4.80 -22.31
N GLU A 63 1.24 5.21 -22.32
CA GLU A 63 0.35 5.21 -21.14
C GLU A 63 -0.07 3.80 -20.75
N GLN A 64 -0.37 2.94 -21.74
CA GLN A 64 -0.66 1.52 -21.48
C GLN A 64 0.56 0.83 -20.87
N LYS A 65 1.76 1.10 -21.38
CA LYS A 65 3.01 0.60 -20.82
C LYS A 65 3.18 1.03 -19.36
N GLN A 66 2.95 2.30 -19.06
CA GLN A 66 3.00 2.80 -17.69
C GLN A 66 1.95 2.14 -16.79
N ALA A 67 0.72 1.93 -17.28
CA ALA A 67 -0.32 1.23 -16.54
C ALA A 67 0.07 -0.23 -16.26
N ARG A 68 0.66 -0.93 -17.23
CA ARG A 68 1.19 -2.29 -17.07
C ARG A 68 2.29 -2.33 -16.02
N GLU A 69 3.26 -1.43 -16.10
CA GLU A 69 4.36 -1.32 -15.13
C GLU A 69 3.83 -1.11 -13.69
N ILE A 70 2.78 -0.31 -13.52
CA ILE A 70 2.10 -0.12 -12.23
C ILE A 70 1.50 -1.44 -11.74
N VAL A 71 0.70 -2.12 -12.57
CA VAL A 71 0.02 -3.37 -12.17
C VAL A 71 1.04 -4.46 -11.84
N GLU A 72 2.03 -4.69 -12.70
CA GLU A 72 3.09 -5.67 -12.46
C GLU A 72 3.88 -5.34 -11.21
N ALA A 73 4.26 -4.07 -11.00
CA ALA A 73 4.99 -3.66 -9.80
C ALA A 73 4.17 -3.89 -8.52
N CYS A 74 2.88 -3.56 -8.53
CA CYS A 74 1.99 -3.82 -7.40
C CYS A 74 1.87 -5.32 -7.10
N LEU A 75 1.67 -6.13 -8.14
CA LEU A 75 1.52 -7.58 -7.98
C LEU A 75 2.81 -8.26 -7.52
N GLN A 76 3.98 -7.76 -7.92
CA GLN A 76 5.27 -8.36 -7.57
C GLN A 76 5.86 -7.86 -6.24
N LYS A 77 5.59 -6.61 -5.85
CA LYS A 77 6.33 -5.94 -4.76
C LYS A 77 5.44 -5.47 -3.62
N SER A 78 4.18 -5.17 -3.88
CA SER A 78 3.26 -4.61 -2.87
C SER A 78 2.51 -5.74 -2.18
N PHE A 79 2.51 -5.76 -0.85
CA PHE A 79 1.80 -6.78 -0.08
C PHE A 79 0.42 -6.31 0.41
N GLY A 80 0.19 -4.99 0.38
CA GLY A 80 -1.10 -4.37 0.58
C GLY A 80 -1.27 -3.22 -0.39
N PHE A 81 -2.50 -2.74 -0.53
CA PHE A 81 -2.78 -1.54 -1.32
C PHE A 81 -3.61 -0.57 -0.51
N LYS A 82 -3.02 0.60 -0.20
CA LYS A 82 -3.71 1.63 0.55
C LYS A 82 -4.54 2.49 -0.40
N LEU A 83 -5.85 2.22 -0.42
CA LEU A 83 -6.83 3.15 -0.94
C LEU A 83 -6.99 4.31 0.05
N ALA A 84 -6.35 5.43 -0.27
CA ALA A 84 -6.26 6.57 0.62
C ALA A 84 -7.55 7.41 0.56
N HIS A 85 -8.16 7.66 1.72
CA HIS A 85 -9.33 8.54 1.90
C HIS A 85 -9.10 9.47 3.11
N GLY A 86 -9.96 10.49 3.26
CA GLY A 86 -9.98 11.34 4.46
C GLY A 86 -9.03 12.54 4.38
N LEU A 87 -8.23 12.76 5.44
CA LEU A 87 -7.40 13.98 5.57
C LEU A 87 -6.40 14.16 4.43
N ILE A 88 -5.92 13.07 3.84
CA ILE A 88 -5.00 13.08 2.71
C ILE A 88 -5.55 13.88 1.52
N LEU A 89 -6.88 13.90 1.34
CA LEU A 89 -7.56 14.62 0.26
C LEU A 89 -7.40 16.14 0.38
N ARG A 90 -7.14 16.65 1.59
CA ARG A 90 -6.87 18.08 1.82
C ARG A 90 -5.47 18.50 1.36
N VAL A 91 -4.56 17.54 1.21
CA VAL A 91 -3.15 17.79 0.87
C VAL A 91 -2.89 17.47 -0.61
N PHE A 92 -3.37 16.33 -1.08
CA PHE A 92 -3.10 15.83 -2.43
C PHE A 92 -4.29 15.90 -3.38
N GLY A 93 -5.45 16.40 -2.92
CA GLY A 93 -6.68 16.36 -3.71
C GLY A 93 -7.22 14.94 -3.88
N ASP A 94 -7.82 14.67 -5.02
CA ASP A 94 -8.36 13.35 -5.31
C ASP A 94 -7.28 12.27 -5.41
N THR A 95 -7.54 11.13 -4.78
CA THR A 95 -6.71 9.93 -4.85
C THR A 95 -7.38 8.91 -5.75
N LEU A 96 -6.65 7.89 -6.20
CA LEU A 96 -7.25 6.77 -6.92
C LEU A 96 -8.44 6.17 -6.16
N GLY A 97 -8.31 6.04 -4.83
CA GLY A 97 -9.38 5.53 -3.98
C GLY A 97 -10.59 6.46 -3.86
N SER A 98 -10.43 7.78 -3.85
CA SER A 98 -11.59 8.68 -3.87
C SER A 98 -12.27 8.64 -5.22
N LEU A 99 -11.52 8.60 -6.32
CA LEU A 99 -12.06 8.54 -7.67
C LEU A 99 -12.82 7.24 -7.94
N TRP A 100 -12.27 6.07 -7.56
CA TRP A 100 -13.02 4.81 -7.66
C TRP A 100 -14.30 4.80 -6.81
N ARG A 101 -14.32 5.50 -5.66
CA ARG A 101 -15.54 5.67 -4.86
C ARG A 101 -16.56 6.57 -5.55
N MET A 102 -16.12 7.63 -6.22
CA MET A 102 -16.99 8.55 -6.96
C MET A 102 -17.51 7.95 -8.28
N HIS A 103 -16.79 6.99 -8.84
CA HIS A 103 -17.11 6.29 -10.08
C HIS A 103 -17.32 4.80 -9.82
N GLU A 104 -18.41 4.45 -9.14
CA GLU A 104 -18.69 3.05 -8.76
C GLU A 104 -18.61 2.09 -9.97
N GLY A 105 -17.90 0.98 -9.78
CA GLY A 105 -17.67 -0.04 -10.82
C GLY A 105 -16.52 0.25 -11.78
N SER A 106 -15.94 1.45 -11.77
CA SER A 106 -14.77 1.79 -12.61
C SER A 106 -13.51 0.99 -12.25
N ASP A 107 -13.42 0.48 -11.03
CA ASP A 107 -12.32 -0.34 -10.51
C ASP A 107 -12.34 -1.79 -11.01
N ASN A 108 -13.33 -2.19 -11.81
CA ASN A 108 -13.49 -3.57 -12.26
C ASN A 108 -14.10 -3.70 -13.67
N VAL A 109 -13.92 -2.71 -14.54
CA VAL A 109 -14.41 -2.76 -15.93
C VAL A 109 -13.62 -3.82 -16.72
N PRO A 110 -14.25 -4.88 -17.26
CA PRO A 110 -13.54 -5.94 -17.95
C PRO A 110 -12.63 -5.43 -19.08
N GLY A 111 -11.42 -5.98 -19.14
CA GLY A 111 -10.43 -5.61 -20.14
C GLY A 111 -9.66 -4.32 -19.85
N THR A 112 -9.77 -3.75 -18.64
CA THR A 112 -8.94 -2.61 -18.19
C THR A 112 -7.82 -3.05 -17.25
N TYR A 113 -6.84 -2.17 -17.03
CA TYR A 113 -5.77 -2.39 -16.05
C TYR A 113 -6.31 -2.49 -14.61
N ALA A 114 -7.36 -1.72 -14.25
CA ALA A 114 -8.03 -1.86 -12.96
C ALA A 114 -8.60 -3.27 -12.76
N HIS A 115 -9.27 -3.80 -13.80
CA HIS A 115 -9.80 -5.15 -13.76
C HIS A 115 -8.70 -6.22 -13.68
N TRP A 116 -7.60 -6.04 -14.42
CA TRP A 116 -6.44 -6.94 -14.30
C TRP A 116 -5.89 -6.95 -12.88
N LEU A 117 -5.65 -5.77 -12.28
CA LEU A 117 -5.17 -5.67 -10.90
C LEU A 117 -6.11 -6.36 -9.91
N ARG A 118 -7.44 -6.12 -10.03
CA ARG A 118 -8.44 -6.76 -9.16
C ARG A 118 -8.45 -8.28 -9.33
N HIS A 119 -8.42 -8.78 -10.56
CA HIS A 119 -8.40 -10.20 -10.83
C HIS A 119 -7.13 -10.85 -10.25
N ALA A 120 -5.97 -10.29 -10.56
CA ALA A 120 -4.69 -10.80 -10.12
C ALA A 120 -4.55 -10.82 -8.60
N THR A 121 -5.03 -9.79 -7.88
CA THR A 121 -5.00 -9.77 -6.41
C THR A 121 -5.91 -10.82 -5.75
N VAL A 122 -6.88 -11.38 -6.48
CA VAL A 122 -7.76 -12.47 -5.99
C VAL A 122 -7.18 -13.84 -6.30
N TYR A 123 -6.57 -14.01 -7.48
CA TYR A 123 -6.22 -15.34 -8.00
C TYR A 123 -4.74 -15.65 -8.04
N TRP A 124 -3.87 -14.64 -7.94
CA TRP A 124 -2.43 -14.80 -7.99
C TRP A 124 -1.82 -14.57 -6.62
N ASN A 125 -0.62 -15.11 -6.45
CA ASN A 125 0.17 -14.93 -5.25
C ASN A 125 1.61 -14.62 -5.65
N GLN A 126 2.33 -13.91 -4.80
CA GLN A 126 3.74 -13.62 -5.03
C GLN A 126 4.57 -14.89 -4.84
N ASP A 127 5.62 -15.06 -5.65
CA ASP A 127 6.56 -16.17 -5.52
C ASP A 127 7.38 -16.09 -4.22
N GLY A 128 7.49 -14.90 -3.63
CA GLY A 128 8.25 -14.65 -2.42
C GLY A 128 7.58 -13.61 -1.53
N ILE A 129 7.84 -13.71 -0.24
CA ILE A 129 7.45 -12.72 0.75
C ILE A 129 8.54 -11.62 0.76
N PRO A 130 8.18 -10.33 0.78
CA PRO A 130 9.16 -9.25 0.89
C PRO A 130 10.10 -9.44 2.10
N PRO A 131 11.34 -8.95 2.07
CA PRO A 131 12.19 -8.98 3.26
C PRO A 131 11.57 -8.11 4.36
N THR A 132 11.70 -8.54 5.62
CA THR A 132 11.34 -7.70 6.76
C THR A 132 12.36 -6.57 6.92
N LEU A 133 11.89 -5.40 7.36
CA LEU A 133 12.76 -4.32 7.82
C LEU A 133 13.55 -4.77 9.06
N GLU A 134 14.80 -4.32 9.15
CA GLU A 134 15.63 -4.50 10.34
C GLU A 134 15.26 -3.44 11.39
N PHE A 135 14.53 -3.86 12.41
CA PHE A 135 14.23 -3.02 13.55
C PHE A 135 15.33 -3.12 14.61
N LYS A 136 15.66 -1.99 15.23
CA LYS A 136 16.58 -1.92 16.36
C LYS A 136 15.80 -1.59 17.63
N VAL A 137 16.26 -2.12 18.76
CA VAL A 137 15.74 -1.69 20.06
C VAL A 137 16.06 -0.21 20.24
N ILE A 138 15.03 0.60 20.47
CA ILE A 138 15.13 2.04 20.71
C ILE A 138 14.79 2.37 22.17
N GLU A 139 15.15 3.56 22.63
CA GLU A 139 14.71 4.04 23.93
C GLU A 139 13.17 4.16 23.97
N PRO A 140 12.51 3.65 25.03
CA PRO A 140 11.06 3.72 25.14
C PRO A 140 10.60 5.16 25.35
N PHE A 141 9.49 5.51 24.70
CA PHE A 141 8.81 6.80 24.85
C PHE A 141 8.11 6.93 26.21
N LYS A 142 7.69 5.82 26.83
CA LYS A 142 7.10 5.77 28.17
C LYS A 142 7.68 4.59 28.95
N ARG A 143 7.88 4.79 30.25
CA ARG A 143 8.18 3.72 31.23
C ARG A 143 7.12 3.76 32.33
N GLY A 144 6.57 2.60 32.68
CA GLY A 144 5.53 2.43 33.68
C GLY A 144 4.27 1.73 33.13
N PRO A 145 3.23 1.56 33.97
CA PRO A 145 2.04 0.80 33.63
C PRO A 145 1.34 1.29 32.35
N LEU A 146 0.88 0.35 31.51
CA LEU A 146 0.22 0.68 30.24
C LEU A 146 -1.04 1.52 30.44
N LEU A 147 -1.95 1.07 31.32
CA LEU A 147 -3.30 1.61 31.47
C LEU A 147 -3.43 2.71 32.53
N ARG A 148 -2.39 2.93 33.34
CA ARG A 148 -2.37 4.03 34.31
C ARG A 148 -1.68 5.24 33.68
N GLU A 149 -2.32 6.40 33.83
CA GLU A 149 -1.63 7.67 33.59
C GLU A 149 -0.50 7.83 34.63
N ARG A 150 0.54 8.57 34.25
CA ARG A 150 1.62 8.92 35.18
C ARG A 150 1.07 9.81 36.29
#